data_AF-A0A4U1BS17-F1
#
_entry.id   AF-A0A4U1BS17-F1
#
_cell.length_a   1.000
_cell.length_b   1.000
_cell.length_c   1.000
_cell.angle_alpha   90.00
_cell.angle_beta   90.00
_cell.angle_gamma   90.00
#
_symmetry.space_group_name_H-M   'P 1'
#
loop_
_entity.id
_entity.type
_entity.pdbx_description
1 polymer ?
#
loop_
_entity_poly.entity_id
_entity_poly.type
_entity_poly.pdbx_seq_one_letter_code
_entity_poly.pdbx_strand_id
1 'polypeptide(L)'
;MVTVIPIISVVIGILLGAVISFISFQYKERKSCRERLNKSLFNLLSVWASIVVNSTIHSDLLKDALVNALKRKFPNERMPDNFTDELAKGLRGMFPVVDQHELYNKYHASVESLAEIDPLLAFQLSNNKFLIDYLKTLHEFSLKEESDEKSGVFLDSFSSFAYKESMLEFEKDLLKLSRLLGKKQECEVKERIANKKKKMTKITDADMDEYVSQVFDPAIKKIVGSTNVA
;
A
#
# COMPACT_ATOMS: atom_id res chain seq x y z
N MET A 1 -24.04 -53.03 -43.27
CA MET A 1 -22.81 -52.39 -42.77
C MET A 1 -22.78 -50.86 -42.97
N VAL A 2 -23.49 -50.28 -43.95
CA VAL A 2 -23.44 -48.84 -44.24
C VAL A 2 -24.07 -47.95 -43.14
N THR A 3 -25.01 -48.48 -42.35
CA THR A 3 -25.73 -47.73 -41.30
C THR A 3 -25.00 -47.57 -39.97
N VAL A 4 -23.92 -48.32 -39.72
CA VAL A 4 -23.19 -48.29 -38.44
C VAL A 4 -22.17 -47.14 -38.40
N ILE A 5 -21.57 -46.83 -39.55
CA ILE A 5 -20.59 -45.75 -39.73
C ILE A 5 -21.15 -44.36 -39.35
N PRO A 6 -22.36 -43.94 -39.80
CA PRO A 6 -22.89 -42.62 -39.45
C PRO A 6 -23.22 -42.50 -37.95
N ILE A 7 -23.66 -43.58 -37.29
CA ILE A 7 -23.95 -43.57 -35.85
C ILE A 7 -22.67 -43.40 -35.05
N ILE A 8 -21.61 -44.13 -35.41
CA ILE A 8 -20.29 -43.99 -34.77
C ILE A 8 -19.74 -42.58 -34.94
N SER A 9 -19.89 -41.98 -36.13
CA SER A 9 -19.46 -40.60 -36.41
C SER A 9 -20.17 -39.57 -35.51
N VAL A 10 -21.50 -39.68 -35.34
CA VAL A 10 -22.27 -38.78 -34.46
C VAL A 10 -21.83 -38.93 -33.00
N VAL A 11 -21.64 -40.16 -32.51
CA VAL A 11 -21.18 -40.41 -31.14
C VAL A 11 -19.78 -39.83 -30.90
N ILE A 12 -18.86 -40.00 -31.85
CA ILE A 12 -17.51 -39.40 -31.79
C ILE A 12 -17.60 -37.86 -31.79
N GLY A 13 -18.47 -37.28 -32.61
CA GLY A 13 -18.70 -35.83 -32.65
C GLY A 13 -19.20 -35.27 -31.32
N ILE A 14 -20.15 -35.95 -30.67
CA ILE A 14 -20.66 -35.58 -29.34
C ILE A 14 -19.56 -35.66 -28.28
N LEU A 15 -18.78 -36.75 -28.28
CA LEU A 15 -17.67 -36.93 -27.32
C LEU A 15 -16.59 -35.86 -27.50
N LEU A 16 -16.19 -35.56 -28.74
CA LEU A 16 -15.23 -34.49 -29.02
C LEU A 16 -15.77 -33.12 -28.60
N GLY A 17 -17.05 -32.84 -28.87
CA GLY A 17 -17.70 -31.60 -28.43
C GLY A 17 -17.69 -31.45 -26.90
N ALA A 18 -17.97 -32.53 -26.17
CA ALA A 18 -17.93 -32.54 -24.71
C ALA A 18 -16.51 -32.30 -24.16
N VAL A 19 -15.49 -32.94 -24.74
CA VAL A 19 -14.09 -32.74 -24.34
C VAL A 19 -13.64 -31.30 -24.59
N ILE A 20 -13.93 -30.74 -25.76
CA ILE A 20 -13.57 -29.35 -26.10
C ILE A 20 -14.29 -28.37 -25.15
N SER A 21 -15.58 -28.60 -24.88
CA SER A 21 -16.35 -27.76 -23.95
C SER A 21 -15.78 -27.81 -22.53
N PHE A 22 -15.42 -29.00 -22.04
CA PHE A 22 -14.79 -29.18 -20.74
C PHE A 22 -13.44 -28.46 -20.64
N ILE A 23 -12.58 -28.59 -21.66
CA ILE A 23 -11.28 -27.88 -21.71
C ILE A 23 -11.49 -26.37 -21.73
N SER A 24 -12.44 -25.87 -22.52
CA SER A 24 -12.78 -24.45 -22.59
C SER A 24 -13.27 -23.90 -21.25
N PHE A 25 -14.16 -24.64 -20.58
CA PHE A 25 -14.66 -24.30 -19.27
C PHE A 25 -13.54 -24.22 -18.23
N GLN A 26 -12.71 -25.27 -18.15
CA GLN A 26 -11.54 -25.33 -17.25
C GLN A 26 -10.56 -24.19 -17.50
N TYR A 27 -10.30 -23.84 -18.76
CA TYR A 27 -9.44 -22.72 -19.11
C TYR A 27 -10.03 -21.38 -18.67
N LYS A 28 -11.33 -21.17 -18.88
CA LYS A 28 -12.04 -19.95 -18.47
C LYS A 28 -12.05 -19.78 -16.95
N GLU A 29 -12.27 -20.87 -16.22
CA GLU A 29 -12.25 -20.89 -14.75
C GLU A 29 -10.85 -20.54 -14.21
N ARG A 30 -9.80 -21.17 -14.75
CA ARG A 30 -8.41 -20.84 -14.39
C ARG A 30 -8.05 -19.39 -14.69
N LYS A 31 -8.49 -18.86 -15.83
CA LYS A 31 -8.27 -17.46 -16.20
C LYS A 31 -8.96 -16.52 -15.20
N SER A 32 -10.22 -16.78 -14.88
CA SER A 32 -10.98 -15.97 -13.91
C SER A 32 -10.36 -16.00 -12.52
N CYS A 33 -9.95 -17.18 -12.04
CA CYS A 33 -9.24 -17.33 -10.76
C CYS A 33 -7.94 -16.51 -10.76
N ARG A 34 -7.15 -16.58 -11.83
CA ARG A 34 -5.90 -15.81 -11.97
C ARG A 34 -6.13 -14.30 -12.00
N GLU A 35 -7.18 -13.83 -12.68
CA GLU A 35 -7.56 -12.42 -12.70
C GLU A 35 -7.93 -11.91 -11.30
N ARG A 36 -8.69 -12.69 -10.53
CA ARG A 36 -9.02 -12.37 -9.14
C ARG A 36 -7.79 -12.33 -8.24
N LEU A 37 -6.91 -13.34 -8.33
CA LEU A 37 -5.64 -13.35 -7.61
C LEU A 37 -4.76 -12.13 -7.92
N ASN A 38 -4.64 -11.77 -9.20
CA ASN A 38 -3.90 -10.57 -9.62
C ASN A 38 -4.51 -9.28 -9.03
N LYS A 39 -5.84 -9.15 -9.07
CA LYS A 39 -6.55 -8.00 -8.51
C LYS A 39 -6.34 -7.90 -7.01
N SER A 40 -6.47 -9.01 -6.28
CA SER A 40 -6.22 -9.06 -4.83
C SER A 40 -4.76 -8.73 -4.52
N LEU A 41 -3.79 -9.29 -5.26
CA LEU A 41 -2.37 -8.97 -5.06
C LEU A 41 -2.09 -7.49 -5.29
N PHE A 42 -2.62 -6.90 -6.37
CA PHE A 42 -2.46 -5.48 -6.66
C PHE A 42 -3.02 -4.59 -5.55
N ASN A 43 -4.23 -4.88 -5.09
CA ASN A 43 -4.87 -4.13 -4.00
C ASN A 43 -4.06 -4.24 -2.70
N LEU A 44 -3.67 -5.45 -2.30
CA LEU A 44 -2.92 -5.67 -1.06
C LEU A 44 -1.52 -5.06 -1.12
N LEU A 45 -0.85 -5.08 -2.28
CA LEU A 45 0.43 -4.37 -2.47
C LEU A 45 0.25 -2.86 -2.39
N SER A 46 -0.87 -2.33 -2.87
CA SER A 46 -1.19 -0.90 -2.76
C SER A 46 -1.40 -0.51 -1.30
N VAL A 47 -2.14 -1.32 -0.54
CA VAL A 47 -2.32 -1.15 0.91
C VAL A 47 -0.96 -1.17 1.63
N TRP A 48 -0.14 -2.18 1.36
CA TRP A 48 1.21 -2.28 1.93
C TRP A 48 2.08 -1.07 1.59
N ALA A 49 2.07 -0.64 0.33
CA ALA A 49 2.83 0.52 -0.12
C ALA A 49 2.41 1.81 0.60
N SER A 50 1.11 2.02 0.80
CA SER A 50 0.59 3.18 1.54
C SER A 50 0.97 3.15 3.01
N ILE A 51 0.90 1.97 3.66
CA ILE A 51 1.33 1.81 5.05
C ILE A 51 2.82 2.13 5.21
N VAL A 52 3.67 1.62 4.33
CA VAL A 52 5.12 1.85 4.37
C VAL A 52 5.46 3.32 4.16
N VAL A 53 4.76 4.01 3.25
CA VAL A 53 4.96 5.45 3.04
C VAL A 53 4.51 6.24 4.27
N ASN A 54 3.31 5.96 4.79
CA ASN A 54 2.77 6.68 5.95
C ASN A 54 3.67 6.55 7.19
N SER A 55 4.15 5.34 7.45
CA SER A 55 5.09 5.10 8.55
C SER A 55 6.45 5.75 8.36
N THR A 56 6.94 5.88 7.12
CA THR A 56 8.17 6.62 6.84
C THR A 56 7.97 8.12 7.09
N ILE A 57 6.83 8.68 6.68
CA ILE A 57 6.45 10.08 6.92
C ILE A 57 6.42 10.41 8.41
N HIS A 58 5.92 9.49 9.22
CA HIS A 58 5.83 9.67 10.67
C HIS A 58 7.08 9.24 11.44
N SER A 59 8.10 8.71 10.75
CA SER A 59 9.34 8.27 11.39
C SER A 59 10.19 9.45 11.83
N ASP A 60 10.92 9.29 12.94
CA ASP A 60 11.85 10.31 13.44
C ASP A 60 13.00 10.56 12.44
N LEU A 61 13.34 9.55 11.64
CA LEU A 61 14.37 9.65 10.60
C LEU A 61 14.06 10.74 9.56
N LEU A 62 12.80 10.85 9.10
CA LEU A 62 12.41 11.92 8.18
C LEU A 62 12.41 13.28 8.86
N LYS A 63 11.93 13.35 10.11
CA LYS A 63 11.90 14.60 10.90
C LYS A 63 13.32 15.15 11.07
N ASP A 64 14.24 14.30 11.52
CA ASP A 64 15.65 14.66 11.74
C ASP A 64 16.31 15.08 10.43
N ALA A 65 16.09 14.32 9.34
CA ALA A 65 16.66 14.63 8.04
C ALA A 65 16.17 15.99 7.50
N LEU A 66 14.90 16.33 7.70
CA LEU A 66 14.34 17.61 7.26
C LEU A 66 14.82 18.78 8.12
N VAL A 67 14.88 18.62 9.44
CA VAL A 67 15.43 19.62 10.35
C VAL A 67 16.90 19.90 10.01
N ASN A 68 17.68 18.86 9.74
CA ASN A 68 19.08 19.02 9.35
C ASN A 68 19.22 19.72 7.99
N ALA A 69 18.39 19.40 7.00
CA ALA A 69 18.37 20.08 5.71
C ALA A 69 18.02 21.57 5.84
N LEU A 70 17.01 21.91 6.67
CA LEU A 70 16.66 23.30 6.93
C LEU A 70 17.78 24.06 7.66
N LYS A 71 18.44 23.44 8.64
CA LYS A 71 19.61 24.03 9.33
C LYS A 71 20.78 24.29 8.38
N ARG A 72 21.04 23.38 7.42
CA ARG A 72 22.07 23.59 6.38
C ARG A 72 21.73 24.76 5.48
N LYS A 73 20.45 24.91 5.13
CA LYS A 73 19.99 25.93 4.19
C LYS A 73 19.83 27.32 4.79
N PHE A 74 19.41 27.40 6.05
CA PHE A 74 19.20 28.64 6.81
C PHE A 74 20.08 28.68 8.07
N PRO A 75 21.42 28.69 7.93
CA PRO A 75 22.35 28.55 9.06
C PRO A 75 22.32 29.72 10.06
N ASN A 76 21.78 30.87 9.65
CA ASN A 76 21.74 32.09 10.46
C ASN A 76 20.40 32.29 11.20
N GLU A 77 19.40 31.46 10.94
CA GLU A 77 18.10 31.55 11.61
C GLU A 77 18.11 30.72 12.90
N ARG A 78 17.64 31.32 14.00
CA ARG A 78 17.44 30.59 15.25
C ARG A 78 16.15 29.78 15.14
N MET A 79 16.29 28.46 15.15
CA MET A 79 15.14 27.57 15.24
C MET A 79 14.63 27.52 16.69
N PRO A 80 13.33 27.73 16.94
CA PRO A 80 12.72 27.54 18.24
C PRO A 80 12.97 26.13 18.81
N ASP A 81 13.03 25.99 20.13
CA ASP A 81 13.25 24.70 20.79
C ASP A 81 12.13 23.68 20.46
N ASN A 82 10.94 24.16 20.12
CA ASN A 82 9.77 23.37 19.72
C ASN A 82 9.59 23.22 18.19
N PHE A 83 10.56 23.69 17.38
CA PHE A 83 10.44 23.73 15.92
C PHE A 83 10.21 22.34 15.30
N THR A 84 10.89 21.32 15.82
CA THR A 84 10.75 19.94 15.33
C THR A 84 9.33 19.41 15.51
N ASP A 85 8.68 19.73 16.64
CA ASP A 85 7.33 19.30 16.95
C ASP A 85 6.28 20.07 16.14
N GLU A 86 6.48 21.38 15.95
CA GLU A 86 5.62 22.21 15.10
C GLU A 86 5.72 21.81 13.62
N LEU A 87 6.94 21.53 13.15
CA LEU A 87 7.18 21.04 11.81
C LEU A 87 6.59 19.65 11.60
N ALA A 88 6.68 18.76 12.59
CA ALA A 88 6.01 17.46 12.55
C ALA A 88 4.48 17.61 12.46
N LYS A 89 3.89 18.57 13.19
CA LYS A 89 2.45 18.90 13.08
C LYS A 89 2.09 19.44 11.69
N GLY A 90 2.90 20.33 11.12
CA GLY A 90 2.70 20.88 9.78
C GLY A 90 2.81 19.82 8.68
N LEU A 91 3.83 18.96 8.73
CA LEU A 91 4.00 17.85 7.79
C LEU A 91 2.81 16.88 7.81
N ARG A 92 2.27 16.57 9.00
CA ARG A 92 1.07 15.73 9.14
C ARG A 92 -0.12 16.27 8.34
N GLY A 93 -0.25 17.59 8.19
CA GLY A 93 -1.30 18.23 7.40
C GLY A 93 -0.99 18.43 5.91
N MET A 94 0.29 18.42 5.51
CA MET A 94 0.70 18.70 4.13
C MET A 94 0.79 17.47 3.22
N PHE A 95 1.01 16.28 3.78
CA PHE A 95 1.06 15.08 2.95
C PHE A 95 -0.36 14.71 2.50
N PRO A 96 -0.65 14.73 1.17
CA PRO A 96 -1.91 14.25 0.68
C PRO A 96 -2.04 12.79 1.10
N VAL A 97 -2.97 12.56 2.01
CA VAL A 97 -3.54 11.29 2.39
C VAL A 97 -4.12 10.66 1.13
N VAL A 98 -3.29 10.03 0.30
CA VAL A 98 -3.73 9.42 -0.97
C VAL A 98 -4.75 8.34 -0.64
N ASP A 99 -6.03 8.62 -0.94
CA ASP A 99 -7.20 7.74 -0.84
C ASP A 99 -7.18 6.78 0.36
N GLN A 100 -6.85 7.25 1.57
CA GLN A 100 -6.86 6.40 2.78
C GLN A 100 -8.24 5.77 3.01
N HIS A 101 -9.30 6.50 2.64
CA HIS A 101 -10.68 6.00 2.65
C HIS A 101 -10.82 4.67 1.88
N GLU A 102 -10.09 4.48 0.78
CA GLU A 102 -10.21 3.27 -0.03
C GLU A 102 -9.33 2.11 0.47
N LEU A 103 -8.37 2.34 1.36
CA LEU A 103 -7.41 1.30 1.76
C LEU A 103 -8.08 0.15 2.51
N TYR A 104 -8.96 0.48 3.45
CA TYR A 104 -9.76 -0.54 4.16
C TYR A 104 -10.62 -1.33 3.19
N ASN A 105 -11.33 -0.64 2.28
CA ASN A 105 -12.20 -1.28 1.29
C ASN A 105 -11.41 -2.17 0.32
N LYS A 106 -10.25 -1.72 -0.16
CA LYS A 106 -9.33 -2.51 -1.00
C LYS A 106 -8.83 -3.75 -0.26
N TYR A 107 -8.49 -3.62 1.03
CA TYR A 107 -8.08 -4.75 1.85
C TYR A 107 -9.21 -5.75 2.02
N HIS A 108 -10.36 -5.30 2.51
CA HIS A 108 -11.53 -6.12 2.79
C HIS A 108 -12.01 -6.87 1.54
N ALA A 109 -12.21 -6.16 0.43
CA ALA A 109 -12.65 -6.78 -0.83
C ALA A 109 -11.64 -7.81 -1.37
N SER A 110 -10.35 -7.61 -1.10
CA SER A 110 -9.31 -8.57 -1.47
C SER A 110 -9.38 -9.83 -0.61
N VAL A 111 -9.60 -9.68 0.71
CA VAL A 111 -9.79 -10.82 1.63
C VAL A 111 -11.04 -11.62 1.26
N GLU A 112 -12.17 -10.96 1.01
CA GLU A 112 -13.40 -11.62 0.57
C GLU A 112 -13.20 -12.35 -0.76
N SER A 113 -12.59 -11.70 -1.76
CA SER A 113 -12.33 -12.36 -3.04
C SER A 113 -11.34 -13.52 -2.93
N LEU A 114 -10.46 -13.52 -1.92
CA LEU A 114 -9.54 -14.62 -1.66
C LEU A 114 -10.21 -15.78 -0.94
N ALA A 115 -11.26 -15.53 -0.14
CA ALA A 115 -11.95 -16.58 0.60
C ALA A 115 -12.55 -17.67 -0.32
N GLU A 116 -12.91 -17.30 -1.55
CA GLU A 116 -13.40 -18.24 -2.56
C GLU A 116 -12.29 -19.06 -3.26
N ILE A 117 -11.02 -18.62 -3.18
CA ILE A 117 -9.89 -19.22 -3.92
C ILE A 117 -8.93 -19.93 -2.97
N ASP A 118 -8.51 -19.24 -1.91
CA ASP A 118 -7.65 -19.75 -0.84
C ASP A 118 -8.23 -19.29 0.52
N PRO A 119 -9.18 -20.06 1.09
CA PRO A 119 -9.81 -19.73 2.37
C PRO A 119 -8.82 -19.60 3.53
N LEU A 120 -7.71 -20.35 3.49
CA LEU A 120 -6.71 -20.33 4.55
C LEU A 120 -5.93 -19.01 4.54
N LEU A 121 -5.51 -18.56 3.36
CA LEU A 121 -4.85 -17.27 3.20
C LEU A 121 -5.80 -16.11 3.55
N ALA A 122 -7.06 -16.19 3.13
CA ALA A 122 -8.08 -15.21 3.50
C ALA A 122 -8.28 -15.16 5.02
N PHE A 123 -8.34 -16.31 5.69
CA PHE A 123 -8.43 -16.39 7.15
C PHE A 123 -7.20 -15.77 7.82
N GLN A 124 -5.99 -16.04 7.33
CA GLN A 124 -4.74 -15.44 7.84
C GLN A 124 -4.78 -13.91 7.75
N LEU A 125 -5.14 -13.37 6.58
CA LEU A 125 -5.30 -11.93 6.40
C LEU A 125 -6.40 -11.35 7.32
N SER A 126 -7.54 -12.04 7.48
CA SER A 126 -8.61 -11.58 8.38
C SER A 126 -8.23 -11.62 9.88
N ASN A 127 -7.20 -12.38 10.25
CA ASN A 127 -6.75 -12.49 11.64
C ASN A 127 -5.69 -11.46 12.02
N ASN A 128 -5.17 -10.69 11.07
CA ASN A 128 -4.26 -9.60 11.35
C ASN A 128 -5.02 -8.40 11.94
N LYS A 129 -5.48 -8.56 13.20
CA LYS A 129 -6.35 -7.59 13.89
C LYS A 129 -5.75 -6.20 13.91
N PHE A 130 -4.45 -6.09 14.19
CA PHE A 130 -3.77 -4.80 14.24
C PHE A 130 -3.76 -4.07 12.89
N LEU A 131 -3.52 -4.79 11.79
CA LEU A 131 -3.62 -4.21 10.45
C LEU A 131 -5.06 -3.76 10.15
N ILE A 132 -6.04 -4.58 10.50
CA ILE A 132 -7.46 -4.29 10.27
C ILE A 132 -7.90 -3.06 11.07
N ASP A 133 -7.60 -3.03 12.36
CA ASP A 133 -7.95 -1.92 13.25
C ASP A 133 -7.30 -0.64 12.77
N TYR A 134 -6.03 -0.68 12.36
CA TYR A 134 -5.38 0.47 11.73
C TYR A 134 -6.12 0.97 10.49
N LEU A 135 -6.42 0.07 9.54
CA LEU A 135 -7.08 0.45 8.29
C LEU A 135 -8.48 1.00 8.54
N LYS A 136 -9.22 0.43 9.51
CA LYS A 136 -10.54 0.94 9.93
C LYS A 136 -10.43 2.32 10.54
N THR A 137 -9.48 2.52 11.43
CA THR A 137 -9.33 3.83 12.07
C THR A 137 -8.89 4.89 11.08
N LEU A 138 -7.97 4.59 10.14
CA LEU A 138 -7.67 5.50 9.03
C LEU A 138 -8.90 5.85 8.21
N HIS A 139 -9.73 4.85 7.90
CA HIS A 139 -10.96 5.05 7.14
C HIS A 139 -11.94 5.95 7.91
N GLU A 140 -12.15 5.73 9.20
CA GLU A 140 -13.00 6.58 10.05
C GLU A 140 -12.46 8.00 10.21
N PHE A 141 -11.13 8.17 10.29
CA PHE A 141 -10.50 9.50 10.31
C PHE A 141 -10.72 10.25 9.00
N SER A 142 -10.64 9.57 7.86
CA SER A 142 -10.87 10.20 6.55
C SER A 142 -12.31 10.70 6.34
N LEU A 143 -13.26 10.25 7.16
CA LEU A 143 -14.67 10.63 7.10
C LEU A 143 -15.05 11.80 8.03
N LYS A 144 -14.16 12.19 8.96
CA LYS A 144 -14.43 13.28 9.91
C LYS A 144 -13.75 14.57 9.42
N GLU A 145 -14.53 15.57 9.02
CA GLU A 145 -14.05 16.85 8.50
C GLU A 145 -13.35 17.74 9.54
N GLU A 146 -13.48 17.46 10.84
CA GLU A 146 -12.83 18.25 11.90
C GLU A 146 -11.67 17.46 12.54
N SER A 147 -10.44 17.83 12.17
CA SER A 147 -9.20 17.28 12.70
C SER A 147 -8.94 17.78 14.12
N ASP A 148 -9.63 17.19 15.09
CA ASP A 148 -9.48 17.55 16.48
C ASP A 148 -8.24 16.87 17.10
N GLU A 149 -7.69 17.48 18.15
CA GLU A 149 -6.44 17.19 18.90
C GLU A 149 -6.17 15.69 19.19
N LYS A 150 -7.21 14.85 19.19
CA LYS A 150 -7.18 13.38 19.40
C LYS A 150 -6.48 12.61 18.28
N SER A 151 -6.30 13.23 17.12
CA SER A 151 -5.62 12.65 15.95
C SER A 151 -4.13 12.41 16.19
N GLY A 152 -3.48 13.29 16.98
CA GLY A 152 -2.06 13.20 17.31
C GLY A 152 -1.74 12.02 18.24
N VAL A 153 -2.56 11.81 19.27
CA VAL A 153 -2.40 10.72 20.25
C VAL A 153 -2.58 9.34 19.59
N PHE A 154 -3.48 9.25 18.59
CA PHE A 154 -3.67 8.03 17.80
C PHE A 154 -2.43 7.71 16.95
N LEU A 155 -1.89 8.69 16.21
CA LEU A 155 -0.71 8.50 15.35
C LEU A 155 0.59 8.25 16.14
N ASP A 156 0.72 8.83 17.32
CA ASP A 156 1.90 8.64 18.19
C ASP A 156 1.84 7.30 18.95
N SER A 157 0.65 6.80 19.30
CA SER A 157 0.48 5.42 19.79
C SER A 157 0.67 4.39 18.67
N PHE A 158 0.34 4.78 17.44
CA PHE A 158 0.40 3.98 16.21
C PHE A 158 1.84 3.72 15.71
N SER A 159 2.74 4.70 15.81
CA SER A 159 4.15 4.55 15.41
C SER A 159 4.90 3.49 16.22
N SER A 160 4.54 3.34 17.50
CA SER A 160 5.16 2.38 18.43
C SER A 160 4.64 0.94 18.28
N PHE A 161 3.41 0.75 17.78
CA PHE A 161 2.75 -0.56 17.71
C PHE A 161 2.73 -1.17 16.29
N ALA A 162 2.70 -0.36 15.23
CA ALA A 162 2.53 -0.84 13.85
C ALA A 162 3.78 -1.49 13.21
N TYR A 163 4.93 -1.49 13.88
CA TYR A 163 6.22 -1.58 13.19
C TYR A 163 7.14 -2.72 13.64
N LYS A 164 6.69 -3.96 13.42
CA LYS A 164 7.51 -5.01 12.78
C LYS A 164 6.69 -6.27 12.54
N GLU A 165 5.99 -6.78 13.57
CA GLU A 165 5.43 -8.13 13.50
C GLU A 165 4.23 -8.21 12.54
N SER A 166 3.20 -7.38 12.71
CA SER A 166 2.03 -7.38 11.82
C SER A 166 2.35 -7.05 10.36
N MET A 167 3.34 -6.18 10.13
CA MET A 167 3.83 -5.87 8.78
C MET A 167 4.66 -7.00 8.18
N LEU A 168 5.47 -7.70 8.98
CA LEU A 168 6.19 -8.89 8.54
C LEU A 168 5.24 -10.04 8.23
N GLU A 169 4.18 -10.21 9.01
CA GLU A 169 3.09 -11.15 8.71
C GLU A 169 2.40 -10.80 7.40
N PHE A 170 2.02 -9.53 7.23
CA PHE A 170 1.38 -9.08 6.00
C PHE A 170 2.28 -9.29 4.77
N GLU A 171 3.59 -9.05 4.88
CA GLU A 171 4.54 -9.34 3.82
C GLU A 171 4.67 -10.83 3.52
N LYS A 172 4.67 -11.70 4.54
CA LYS A 172 4.64 -13.15 4.33
C LYS A 172 3.39 -13.56 3.56
N ASP A 173 2.25 -12.97 3.87
CA ASP A 173 0.98 -13.28 3.21
C ASP A 173 0.94 -12.74 1.76
N LEU A 174 1.51 -11.56 1.49
CA LEU A 174 1.74 -11.07 0.13
C LEU A 174 2.63 -12.01 -0.69
N LEU A 175 3.69 -12.56 -0.08
CA LEU A 175 4.57 -13.51 -0.74
C LEU A 175 3.85 -14.84 -1.01
N LYS A 176 3.06 -15.37 -0.06
CA LYS A 176 2.22 -16.55 -0.28
C LYS A 176 1.25 -16.32 -1.44
N LEU A 177 0.55 -15.18 -1.46
CA LEU A 177 -0.37 -14.81 -2.53
C LEU A 177 0.33 -14.75 -3.89
N SER A 178 1.48 -14.09 -3.95
CA SER A 178 2.25 -13.98 -5.19
C SER A 178 2.77 -15.33 -5.70
N ARG A 179 3.05 -16.29 -4.80
CA ARG A 179 3.43 -17.65 -5.17
C ARG A 179 2.30 -18.40 -5.86
N LEU A 180 1.03 -18.15 -5.50
CA LEU A 180 -0.14 -18.74 -6.19
C LEU A 180 -0.22 -18.29 -7.66
N LEU A 181 0.31 -17.11 -7.99
CA LEU A 181 0.41 -16.60 -9.36
C LEU A 181 1.65 -17.11 -10.11
N GLY A 182 2.62 -17.67 -9.39
CA GLY A 182 3.83 -18.31 -9.91
C GLY A 182 5.11 -17.75 -9.32
N LYS A 183 6.18 -18.55 -9.35
CA LYS A 183 7.50 -18.21 -8.77
C LYS A 183 8.10 -16.90 -9.29
N LYS A 184 7.88 -16.59 -10.58
CA LYS A 184 8.33 -15.32 -11.17
C LYS A 184 7.71 -14.12 -10.45
N GLN A 185 6.40 -14.17 -10.20
CA GLN A 185 5.67 -13.10 -9.52
C GLN A 185 6.13 -12.96 -8.06
N GLU A 186 6.37 -14.08 -7.39
CA GLU A 186 6.96 -14.10 -6.04
C GLU A 186 8.31 -13.38 -5.98
N CYS A 187 9.21 -13.69 -6.92
CA CYS A 187 10.51 -13.02 -7.00
C CYS A 187 10.36 -11.51 -7.23
N GLU A 188 9.52 -11.10 -8.18
CA GLU A 188 9.27 -9.68 -8.48
C GLU A 188 8.69 -8.92 -7.28
N VAL A 189 7.72 -9.52 -6.57
CA VAL A 189 7.12 -8.91 -5.38
C VAL A 189 8.14 -8.80 -4.26
N LYS A 190 8.92 -9.86 -4.01
CA LYS A 190 9.99 -9.87 -3.01
C LYS A 190 11.02 -8.79 -3.28
N GLU A 191 11.46 -8.65 -4.52
CA GLU A 191 12.41 -7.62 -4.93
C GLU A 191 11.84 -6.21 -4.75
N ARG A 192 10.58 -5.98 -5.14
CA ARG A 192 9.92 -4.68 -4.95
C ARG A 192 9.79 -4.30 -3.48
N ILE A 193 9.41 -5.24 -2.62
CA ILE A 193 9.32 -5.03 -1.17
C ILE A 193 10.71 -4.66 -0.61
N ALA A 194 11.74 -5.43 -0.96
CA ALA A 194 13.11 -5.18 -0.50
C ALA A 194 13.65 -3.83 -0.99
N ASN A 195 13.46 -3.51 -2.26
CA ASN A 195 13.91 -2.24 -2.86
C ASN A 195 13.20 -1.04 -2.23
N LYS A 196 11.90 -1.14 -1.97
CA LYS A 196 11.15 -0.04 -1.34
C LYS A 196 11.59 0.16 0.11
N LYS A 197 11.79 -0.91 0.89
CA LYS A 197 12.39 -0.83 2.24
C LYS A 197 13.78 -0.19 2.25
N LYS A 198 14.63 -0.58 1.28
CA LYS A 198 15.98 -0.01 1.13
C LYS A 198 15.96 1.48 0.81
N LYS A 199 15.00 1.94 -0.01
CA LYS A 199 14.81 3.36 -0.31
C LYS A 199 14.34 4.14 0.93
N MET A 200 13.39 3.59 1.70
CA MET A 200 12.88 4.26 2.90
C MET A 200 13.88 4.34 4.05
N THR A 201 14.90 3.47 4.07
CA THR A 201 15.98 3.50 5.08
C THR A 201 17.16 4.39 4.69
N LYS A 202 17.18 4.92 3.46
CA LYS A 202 18.27 5.75 2.93
C LYS A 202 17.69 7.05 2.40
N ILE A 203 17.37 7.96 3.31
CA ILE A 203 17.11 9.36 2.96
C ILE A 203 18.47 10.03 2.86
N THR A 204 18.87 10.46 1.66
CA THR A 204 20.15 11.16 1.50
C THR A 204 19.99 12.64 1.79
N ASP A 205 21.06 13.29 2.27
CA ASP A 205 21.07 14.73 2.50
C ASP A 205 20.74 15.52 1.24
N ALA A 206 21.25 15.06 0.08
CA ALA A 206 21.00 15.69 -1.21
C ALA A 206 19.51 15.64 -1.61
N ASP A 207 18.83 14.50 -1.41
CA ASP A 207 17.40 14.36 -1.69
C ASP A 207 16.56 15.33 -0.83
N MET A 208 16.97 15.51 0.43
CA MET A 208 16.29 16.42 1.35
C MET A 208 16.57 17.89 1.05
N ASP A 209 17.80 18.24 0.68
CA ASP A 209 18.15 19.60 0.28
C ASP A 209 17.40 20.01 -1.01
N GLU A 210 17.22 19.07 -1.94
CA GLU A 210 16.37 19.25 -3.13
C GLU A 210 14.89 19.44 -2.74
N TYR A 211 14.35 18.58 -1.87
CA TYR A 211 12.97 18.70 -1.37
C TYR A 211 12.70 20.06 -0.70
N VAL A 212 13.62 20.50 0.18
CA VAL A 212 13.52 21.82 0.83
C VAL A 212 13.51 22.93 -0.22
N SER A 213 14.35 22.82 -1.26
CA SER A 213 14.41 23.81 -2.34
C SER A 213 13.16 23.87 -3.19
N GLN A 214 12.50 22.74 -3.43
CA GLN A 214 11.30 22.70 -4.25
C GLN A 214 10.03 23.05 -3.48
N VAL A 215 9.96 22.70 -2.19
CA VAL A 215 8.73 22.83 -1.39
C VAL A 215 8.75 24.06 -0.49
N PHE A 216 9.87 24.31 0.21
CA PHE A 216 9.93 25.37 1.21
C PHE A 216 10.35 26.71 0.61
N ASP A 217 11.28 26.77 -0.36
CA ASP A 217 11.69 28.05 -0.96
C ASP A 217 10.53 28.83 -1.59
N PRO A 218 9.61 28.21 -2.36
CA PRO A 218 8.48 28.94 -2.91
C PRO A 218 7.54 29.45 -1.82
N ALA A 219 7.35 28.66 -0.76
CA ALA A 219 6.50 29.05 0.37
C ALA A 219 7.10 30.22 1.15
N ILE A 220 8.40 30.18 1.45
CA ILE A 220 9.13 31.25 2.14
C ILE A 220 9.15 32.52 1.27
N LYS A 221 9.46 32.41 -0.03
CA LYS A 221 9.41 33.56 -0.96
C LYS A 221 8.02 34.17 -1.04
N LYS A 222 6.96 33.37 -0.97
CA LYS A 222 5.58 33.86 -0.95
C LYS A 222 5.28 34.61 0.34
N ILE A 223 5.68 34.10 1.50
CA ILE A 223 5.46 34.76 2.80
C ILE A 223 6.25 36.07 2.88
N VAL A 224 7.55 36.04 2.57
CA VAL A 224 8.42 37.23 2.60
C VAL A 224 8.00 38.27 1.56
N GLY A 225 7.61 37.84 0.36
CA GLY A 225 7.06 38.72 -0.68
C GLY A 225 5.72 39.35 -0.31
N SER A 226 4.91 38.69 0.53
CA SER A 226 3.65 39.25 1.06
C SER A 226 3.89 40.26 2.19
N THR A 227 5.01 40.14 2.91
CA THR A 227 5.32 40.99 4.08
C THR A 227 5.92 42.34 3.67
N ASN A 228 6.50 42.44 2.46
CA ASN A 228 7.04 43.69 1.90
C ASN A 228 6.00 44.54 1.13
N VAL A 229 4.70 44.23 1.24
CA VAL A 229 3.60 44.97 0.58
C VAL A 229 2.63 45.59 1.61
N ALA A 230 3.06 45.76 2.86
CA ALA A 230 2.32 46.50 3.89
C ALA A 230 3.03 47.81 4.25
#